data_AF-A0A7Y9NQC5-F1
#
_entry.id   AF-A0A7Y9NQC5-F1
#
_cell.length_a   1.000
_cell.length_b   1.000
_cell.length_c   1.000
_cell.angle_alpha   90.00
_cell.angle_beta   90.00
_cell.angle_gamma   90.00
#
_symmetry.space_group_name_H-M   'P 1'
#
loop_
_entity.id
_entity.type
_entity.pdbx_description
1 polymer ?
#
loop_
_entity_poly.entity_id
_entity_poly.type
_entity_poly.pdbx_seq_one_letter_code
_entity_poly.pdbx_strand_id
1 'polypeptide(L)'
;MRNPLFAFVLLASILTLPLAARADTIDDFTLVGDGNTFTFSLPASFTVPNHPHLDSALLGNVATSVDGAGGYSSALTIYLPLLGFRSGFDIFVAPSGSSGGHTYDYQLQGAYLANQPTEPFTDPLATVTFLTGTYQLSTFLDGIPSLTNGGIPFTLTIAPETAATPEPGTLLLIAIGGLGLITAARRRMSV
;
A
#
# COMPACT_ATOMS: atom_id res chain seq x y z
N MET A 1 33.07 -18.46 40.25
CA MET A 1 33.20 -17.06 39.77
C MET A 1 32.50 -16.98 38.42
N ARG A 2 31.40 -16.24 38.29
CA ARG A 2 30.65 -16.10 37.02
C ARG A 2 31.26 -14.95 36.21
N ASN A 3 31.69 -15.22 34.99
CA ASN A 3 32.42 -14.27 34.15
C ASN A 3 31.49 -13.17 33.60
N PRO A 4 31.63 -11.90 34.01
CA PRO A 4 30.74 -10.81 33.58
C PRO A 4 30.87 -10.50 32.09
N LEU A 5 32.00 -10.87 31.48
CA LEU A 5 32.27 -10.72 30.05
C LEU A 5 31.23 -11.41 29.15
N PHE A 6 30.70 -12.57 29.58
CA PHE A 6 29.72 -13.30 28.78
C PHE A 6 28.37 -12.57 28.69
N ALA A 7 27.99 -11.82 29.74
CA ALA A 7 26.75 -11.05 29.76
C ALA A 7 26.85 -9.79 28.88
N PHE A 8 28.02 -9.14 28.83
CA PHE A 8 28.25 -7.97 27.97
C PHE A 8 28.25 -8.34 26.48
N VAL A 9 28.86 -9.48 26.12
CA VAL A 9 28.84 -9.96 24.72
C VAL A 9 27.42 -10.33 24.28
N LEU A 10 26.64 -10.99 25.15
CA LEU A 10 25.25 -11.33 24.86
C LEU A 10 24.37 -10.08 24.68
N LEU A 11 24.56 -9.04 25.52
CA LEU A 11 23.83 -7.78 25.41
C LEU A 11 24.22 -7.00 24.15
N ALA A 12 25.51 -6.99 23.80
CA ALA A 12 26.01 -6.37 22.57
C ALA A 12 25.44 -7.05 21.32
N SER A 13 25.29 -8.39 21.31
CA SER A 13 24.72 -9.12 20.17
C SER A 13 23.22 -8.86 19.93
N ILE A 14 22.48 -8.45 20.96
CA ILE A 14 21.05 -8.10 20.84
C ILE A 14 20.89 -6.68 20.27
N LEU A 15 21.83 -5.77 20.57
CA LEU A 15 21.84 -4.39 20.07
C LEU A 15 22.31 -4.26 18.61
N THR A 16 22.96 -5.28 18.05
CA THR A 16 23.49 -5.26 16.68
C THR A 16 22.59 -5.94 15.65
N LEU A 17 21.39 -6.37 16.02
CA LEU A 17 20.43 -6.95 15.07
C LEU A 17 19.51 -5.83 14.58
N PRO A 18 19.76 -5.22 13.40
CA PRO A 18 18.73 -4.46 12.73
C PRO A 18 17.67 -5.48 12.30
N LEU A 19 16.64 -5.68 13.13
CA LEU A 19 15.36 -6.17 12.64
C LEU A 19 14.77 -5.02 11.80
N ALA A 20 15.34 -4.78 10.63
CA ALA A 20 14.61 -4.17 9.54
C ALA A 20 13.65 -5.24 9.03
N ALA A 21 12.63 -5.57 9.85
CA ALA A 21 11.41 -6.12 9.30
C ALA A 21 10.91 -5.03 8.34
N ARG A 22 11.15 -5.22 7.04
CA ARG A 22 10.49 -4.41 6.03
C ARG A 22 9.02 -4.79 6.13
N ALA A 23 8.26 -4.02 6.91
CA ALA A 23 6.83 -3.99 6.72
C ALA A 23 6.60 -3.69 5.24
N ASP A 24 5.65 -4.40 4.62
CA ASP A 24 5.21 -4.05 3.28
C ASP A 24 4.89 -2.56 3.29
N THR A 25 5.53 -1.81 2.40
CA THR A 25 5.29 -0.37 2.34
C THR A 25 3.85 -0.17 1.93
N ILE A 26 3.10 0.63 2.67
CA ILE A 26 1.80 1.11 2.24
C ILE A 26 2.06 2.37 1.45
N ASP A 27 1.30 2.58 0.38
CA ASP A 27 1.25 3.83 -0.36
C ASP A 27 -0.11 4.51 -0.12
N ASP A 28 -0.07 5.83 0.03
CA ASP A 28 -1.24 6.69 0.12
C ASP A 28 -1.62 7.21 -1.26
N PHE A 29 -2.91 7.09 -1.58
CA PHE A 29 -3.49 7.49 -2.85
C PHE A 29 -4.44 8.66 -2.62
N THR A 30 -4.28 9.71 -3.42
CA THR A 30 -5.19 10.86 -3.44
C THR A 30 -5.62 11.13 -4.87
N LEU A 31 -6.90 10.90 -5.16
CA LEU A 31 -7.51 11.16 -6.46
C LEU A 31 -8.40 12.41 -6.35
N VAL A 32 -8.09 13.44 -7.14
CA VAL A 32 -8.83 14.70 -7.17
C VAL A 32 -9.42 14.91 -8.56
N GLY A 33 -10.72 15.15 -8.64
CA GLY A 33 -11.41 15.46 -9.89
C GLY A 33 -12.92 15.48 -9.71
N ASP A 34 -13.63 16.04 -10.69
CA ASP A 34 -15.09 16.22 -10.63
C ASP A 34 -15.60 16.92 -9.35
N GLY A 35 -14.79 17.82 -8.79
CA GLY A 35 -15.09 18.53 -7.55
C GLY A 35 -14.95 17.72 -6.25
N ASN A 36 -14.51 16.46 -6.33
CA ASN A 36 -14.35 15.58 -5.17
C ASN A 36 -12.87 15.21 -4.94
N THR A 37 -12.53 14.86 -3.71
CA THR A 37 -11.24 14.27 -3.31
C THR A 37 -11.44 12.91 -2.69
N PHE A 38 -10.90 11.88 -3.32
CA PHE A 38 -10.90 10.50 -2.80
C PHE A 38 -9.54 10.18 -2.21
N THR A 39 -9.51 9.64 -1.00
CA THR A 39 -8.27 9.13 -0.39
C THR A 39 -8.42 7.71 0.08
N PHE A 40 -7.39 6.91 -0.16
CA PHE A 40 -7.30 5.51 0.27
C PHE A 40 -5.83 5.10 0.36
N SER A 41 -5.55 4.00 1.05
CA SER A 41 -4.19 3.47 1.18
C SER A 41 -4.18 2.01 0.78
N LEU A 42 -3.13 1.59 0.06
CA LEU A 42 -2.95 0.21 -0.41
C LEU A 42 -1.53 -0.25 -0.11
N PRO A 43 -1.28 -1.56 -0.01
CA PRO A 43 0.08 -2.07 -0.12
C PRO A 43 0.72 -1.58 -1.42
N ALA A 44 1.96 -1.10 -1.36
CA ALA A 44 2.73 -0.61 -2.50
C ALA A 44 2.91 -1.70 -3.58
N SER A 45 2.78 -2.96 -3.19
CA SER A 45 2.74 -4.08 -4.12
C SER A 45 1.72 -5.12 -3.72
N PHE A 46 1.18 -5.83 -4.72
CA PHE A 46 0.30 -6.97 -4.55
C PHE A 46 0.62 -8.04 -5.59
N THR A 47 0.18 -9.27 -5.36
CA THR A 47 0.40 -10.39 -6.30
C THR A 47 -0.88 -10.73 -7.05
N VAL A 48 -0.76 -10.95 -8.36
CA VAL A 48 -1.85 -11.45 -9.21
C VAL A 48 -1.43 -12.77 -9.86
N PRO A 49 -2.39 -13.62 -10.27
CA PRO A 49 -2.07 -14.77 -11.12
C PRO A 49 -1.30 -14.30 -12.36
N ASN A 50 -0.16 -14.91 -12.61
CA ASN A 50 0.66 -14.62 -13.78
C ASN A 50 0.06 -15.32 -14.99
N HIS A 51 -0.91 -14.66 -15.63
CA HIS A 51 -1.60 -15.19 -16.81
C HIS A 51 -1.19 -14.39 -18.05
N PRO A 52 -0.91 -15.03 -19.21
CA PRO A 52 -0.47 -14.34 -20.43
C PRO A 52 -1.45 -13.29 -20.99
N HIS A 53 -2.65 -13.24 -20.44
CA HIS A 53 -3.75 -12.36 -20.85
C HIS A 53 -4.37 -11.61 -19.68
N LEU A 54 -3.68 -11.51 -18.52
CA LEU A 54 -4.19 -10.68 -17.43
C LEU A 54 -4.01 -9.21 -17.83
N ASP A 55 -5.09 -8.57 -18.28
CA ASP A 55 -5.09 -7.16 -18.68
C ASP A 55 -5.40 -6.22 -17.51
N SER A 56 -5.85 -6.77 -16.38
CA SER A 56 -6.36 -6.00 -15.26
C SER A 56 -6.28 -6.74 -13.93
N ALA A 57 -6.26 -5.98 -12.84
CA ALA A 57 -6.34 -6.48 -11.48
C ALA A 57 -7.43 -5.75 -10.69
N LEU A 58 -8.26 -6.50 -9.97
CA LEU A 58 -9.33 -5.97 -9.13
C LEU A 58 -8.92 -5.96 -7.64
N LEU A 59 -8.95 -4.80 -7.03
CA LEU A 59 -8.79 -4.60 -5.59
C LEU A 59 -10.15 -4.17 -5.01
N GLY A 60 -10.81 -5.09 -4.32
CA GLY A 60 -12.13 -4.85 -3.72
C GLY A 60 -12.06 -4.44 -2.25
N ASN A 61 -13.12 -3.79 -1.78
CA ASN A 61 -13.32 -3.42 -0.38
C ASN A 61 -12.24 -2.50 0.20
N VAL A 62 -11.73 -1.59 -0.63
CA VAL A 62 -10.71 -0.62 -0.23
C VAL A 62 -11.36 0.48 0.60
N ALA A 63 -10.98 0.58 1.89
CA ALA A 63 -11.45 1.64 2.75
C ALA A 63 -11.07 3.00 2.16
N THR A 64 -12.08 3.84 1.91
CA THR A 64 -11.93 5.09 1.18
C THR A 64 -12.61 6.22 1.92
N SER A 65 -12.04 7.42 1.84
CA SER A 65 -12.69 8.66 2.27
C SER A 65 -13.02 9.52 1.05
N VAL A 66 -14.13 10.25 1.13
CA VAL A 66 -14.60 11.19 0.11
C VAL A 66 -14.72 12.56 0.75
N ASP A 67 -13.99 13.55 0.26
CA ASP A 67 -13.91 14.91 0.79
C ASP A 67 -13.60 14.96 2.30
N GLY A 68 -12.79 14.01 2.76
CA GLY A 68 -12.42 13.84 4.17
C GLY A 68 -13.45 13.09 5.03
N ALA A 69 -14.61 12.72 4.48
CA ALA A 69 -15.59 11.87 5.15
C ALA A 69 -15.27 10.39 4.94
N GLY A 70 -15.08 9.64 6.03
CA GLY A 70 -14.91 8.18 5.99
C GLY A 70 -16.25 7.43 5.81
N GLY A 71 -16.19 6.11 5.85
CA GLY A 71 -17.37 5.24 5.72
C GLY A 71 -17.72 4.86 4.28
N TYR A 72 -16.76 4.96 3.37
CA TYR A 72 -16.88 4.49 1.99
C TYR A 72 -15.97 3.28 1.75
N SER A 73 -16.35 2.50 0.75
CA SER A 73 -15.60 1.36 0.25
C SER A 73 -15.50 1.46 -1.26
N SER A 74 -14.30 1.18 -1.77
CA SER A 74 -14.01 1.24 -3.19
C SER A 74 -13.65 -0.12 -3.77
N ALA A 75 -14.06 -0.34 -5.02
CA ALA A 75 -13.50 -1.37 -5.88
C ALA A 75 -12.66 -0.67 -6.95
N LEU A 76 -11.41 -1.12 -7.09
CA LEU A 76 -10.42 -0.53 -7.99
C LEU A 76 -10.03 -1.55 -9.05
N THR A 77 -10.15 -1.18 -10.33
CA THR A 77 -9.60 -1.98 -11.43
C THR A 77 -8.38 -1.27 -11.98
N ILE A 78 -7.22 -1.93 -11.93
CA ILE A 78 -5.96 -1.41 -12.46
C ILE A 78 -5.66 -2.13 -13.76
N TYR A 79 -5.55 -1.39 -14.86
CA TYR A 79 -5.18 -1.96 -16.15
C TYR A 79 -3.66 -2.11 -16.24
N LEU A 80 -3.20 -3.33 -16.51
CA LEU A 80 -1.78 -3.68 -16.57
C LEU A 80 -1.21 -3.44 -17.98
N PRO A 81 0.09 -3.08 -18.11
CA PRO A 81 0.75 -2.80 -19.39
C PRO A 81 0.96 -4.01 -20.32
N LEU A 82 -0.03 -4.88 -20.51
CA LEU A 82 0.04 -6.01 -21.44
C LEU A 82 -0.61 -5.63 -22.78
N LEU A 83 0.12 -5.88 -23.88
CA LEU A 83 -0.35 -5.84 -25.26
C LEU A 83 -0.80 -4.47 -25.81
N GLY A 84 -0.10 -3.37 -25.47
CA GLY A 84 -0.34 -2.07 -26.12
C GLY A 84 -1.75 -1.50 -25.89
N PHE A 85 -2.49 -2.08 -24.95
CA PHE A 85 -3.78 -1.57 -24.50
C PHE A 85 -3.62 -0.70 -23.26
N ARG A 86 -4.57 0.24 -23.21
CA ARG A 86 -4.99 1.18 -22.16
C ARG A 86 -4.28 1.02 -20.80
N SER A 87 -3.54 2.06 -20.40
CA SER A 87 -3.30 2.36 -18.98
C SER A 87 -4.50 3.10 -18.41
N GLY A 88 -5.04 2.59 -17.30
CA GLY A 88 -6.19 3.21 -16.67
C GLY A 88 -6.45 2.71 -15.27
N PHE A 89 -7.47 3.29 -14.67
CA PHE A 89 -7.89 3.07 -13.30
C PHE A 89 -9.40 3.26 -13.24
N ASP A 90 -10.13 2.20 -12.92
CA ASP A 90 -11.56 2.32 -12.62
C ASP A 90 -11.73 2.37 -11.12
N ILE A 91 -12.57 3.29 -10.66
CA ILE A 91 -12.94 3.41 -9.25
C ILE A 91 -14.44 3.46 -9.11
N PHE A 92 -14.95 2.51 -8.35
CA PHE A 92 -16.34 2.44 -7.93
C PHE A 92 -16.38 2.71 -6.44
N VAL A 93 -17.05 3.77 -5.99
CA VAL A 93 -17.15 4.14 -4.57
C VAL A 93 -18.60 4.04 -4.12
N ALA A 94 -18.82 3.34 -3.01
CA ALA A 94 -20.13 3.22 -2.38
C ALA A 94 -20.02 3.38 -0.85
N PRO A 95 -21.09 3.79 -0.16
CA PRO A 95 -21.13 3.77 1.30
C PRO A 95 -20.88 2.34 1.82
N SER A 96 -20.05 2.20 2.84
CA SER A 96 -19.71 0.91 3.44
C SER A 96 -20.96 0.18 3.94
N GLY A 97 -21.13 -1.09 3.57
CA GLY A 97 -22.29 -1.91 3.96
C GLY A 97 -23.55 -1.71 3.11
N SER A 98 -23.51 -0.89 2.06
CA SER A 98 -24.59 -0.83 1.08
C SER A 98 -24.56 -2.05 0.13
N SER A 99 -25.72 -2.60 -0.20
CA SER A 99 -25.88 -3.78 -1.07
C SER A 99 -26.27 -3.45 -2.51
N GLY A 100 -26.25 -2.16 -2.91
CA GLY A 100 -26.52 -1.77 -4.29
C GLY A 100 -26.36 -0.27 -4.54
N GLY A 101 -25.73 0.08 -5.67
CA GLY A 101 -25.51 1.44 -6.15
C GLY A 101 -24.11 1.97 -5.83
N HIS A 102 -23.40 2.43 -6.85
CA HIS A 102 -22.20 3.23 -6.69
C HIS A 102 -22.61 4.71 -6.58
N THR A 103 -22.10 5.40 -5.58
CA THR A 103 -22.25 6.87 -5.50
C THR A 103 -21.37 7.54 -6.54
N TYR A 104 -20.20 6.95 -6.78
CA TYR A 104 -19.23 7.41 -7.76
C TYR A 104 -18.75 6.23 -8.60
N ASP A 105 -18.72 6.41 -9.91
CA ASP A 105 -18.28 5.42 -10.88
C ASP A 105 -17.49 6.15 -11.96
N TYR A 106 -16.17 5.99 -11.93
CA TYR A 106 -15.28 6.64 -12.87
C TYR A 106 -14.36 5.61 -13.52
N GLN A 107 -14.38 5.60 -14.85
CA GLN A 107 -13.37 4.94 -15.66
C GLN A 107 -12.33 5.98 -16.09
N LEU A 108 -11.12 5.89 -15.55
CA LEU A 108 -10.07 6.88 -15.78
C LEU A 108 -8.97 6.31 -16.67
N GLN A 109 -8.50 7.13 -17.61
CA GLN A 109 -7.39 6.79 -18.49
C GLN A 109 -6.23 7.78 -18.31
N GLY A 110 -4.99 7.28 -18.38
CA GLY A 110 -3.80 8.11 -18.27
C GLY A 110 -2.52 7.32 -18.43
N ALA A 111 -1.48 7.62 -17.65
CA ALA A 111 -0.22 6.87 -17.64
C ALA A 111 -0.33 5.54 -16.86
N TYR A 112 0.62 4.62 -17.07
CA TYR A 112 0.72 3.39 -16.27
C TYR A 112 1.01 3.74 -14.80
N LEU A 113 0.21 3.17 -13.90
CA LEU A 113 0.30 3.42 -12.46
C LEU A 113 1.10 2.35 -11.71
N ALA A 114 1.44 1.26 -12.38
CA ALA A 114 2.13 0.14 -11.77
C ALA A 114 3.07 -0.56 -12.77
N ASN A 115 4.16 -1.09 -12.22
CA ASN A 115 5.06 -2.00 -12.92
C ASN A 115 4.60 -3.44 -12.71
N GLN A 116 4.84 -4.27 -13.72
CA GLN A 116 4.71 -5.72 -13.66
C GLN A 116 6.01 -6.36 -14.17
N PRO A 117 6.35 -7.58 -13.70
CA PRO A 117 7.47 -8.31 -14.25
C PRO A 117 7.29 -8.53 -15.76
N THR A 118 8.30 -8.16 -16.54
CA THR A 118 8.39 -8.53 -17.95
C THR A 118 8.80 -9.99 -18.06
N GLU A 119 8.17 -10.71 -18.99
CA GLU A 119 8.47 -12.09 -19.44
C GLU A 119 9.95 -12.52 -19.30
N PRO A 120 10.24 -13.79 -19.00
CA PRO A 120 9.34 -14.95 -19.10
C PRO A 120 8.48 -15.23 -17.85
N PHE A 121 7.22 -15.61 -18.05
CA PHE A 121 6.26 -16.00 -17.02
C PHE A 121 6.56 -17.36 -16.36
N THR A 122 7.71 -17.50 -15.70
CA THR A 122 8.08 -18.75 -15.01
C THR A 122 7.46 -18.89 -13.62
N ASP A 123 7.07 -17.77 -13.01
CA ASP A 123 6.38 -17.74 -11.70
C ASP A 123 4.86 -17.76 -11.92
N PRO A 124 4.07 -18.63 -11.24
CA PRO A 124 2.61 -18.57 -11.30
C PRO A 124 2.00 -17.28 -10.75
N LEU A 125 2.76 -16.45 -10.02
CA LEU A 125 2.33 -15.16 -9.50
C LEU A 125 3.21 -14.03 -10.04
N ALA A 126 2.58 -12.93 -10.42
CA ALA A 126 3.25 -11.69 -10.80
C ALA A 126 3.09 -10.67 -9.68
N THR A 127 4.19 -10.07 -9.24
CA THR A 127 4.14 -8.95 -8.29
C THR A 127 3.93 -7.65 -9.05
N VAL A 128 2.80 -7.00 -8.81
CA VAL A 128 2.47 -5.67 -9.33
C VAL A 128 2.88 -4.65 -8.28
N THR A 129 3.69 -3.67 -8.65
CA THR A 129 4.17 -2.61 -7.75
C THR A 129 3.71 -1.26 -8.25
N PHE A 130 3.02 -0.50 -7.42
CA PHE A 130 2.60 0.86 -7.74
C PHE A 130 3.82 1.78 -7.93
N LEU A 131 3.70 2.69 -8.89
CA LEU A 131 4.69 3.71 -9.16
C LEU A 131 4.29 4.97 -8.39
N THR A 132 5.15 5.43 -7.49
CA THR A 132 4.92 6.69 -6.78
C THR A 132 5.07 7.88 -7.74
N GLY A 133 4.26 8.92 -7.54
CA GLY A 133 4.24 10.09 -8.40
C GLY A 133 2.86 10.76 -8.49
N THR A 134 2.76 11.72 -9.39
CA THR A 134 1.52 12.43 -9.72
C THR A 134 1.17 12.20 -11.18
N TYR A 135 -0.05 11.73 -11.43
CA TYR A 135 -0.55 11.30 -12.72
C TYR A 135 -1.75 12.12 -13.12
N GLN A 136 -1.75 12.60 -14.37
CA GLN A 136 -2.90 13.23 -14.98
C GLN A 136 -3.74 12.14 -15.65
N LEU A 137 -5.01 12.08 -15.26
CA LEU A 137 -6.01 11.14 -15.75
C LEU A 137 -7.20 11.92 -16.31
N SER A 138 -8.03 11.26 -17.12
CA SER A 138 -9.30 11.82 -17.57
C SER A 138 -10.36 10.75 -17.66
N THR A 139 -11.62 11.11 -17.46
CA THR A 139 -12.73 10.16 -17.67
C THR A 139 -12.76 9.64 -19.09
N PHE A 140 -13.19 8.40 -19.22
CA PHE A 140 -13.38 7.77 -20.49
C PHE A 140 -14.81 8.02 -21.01
N LEU A 141 -14.94 8.48 -22.26
CA LEU A 141 -16.24 8.63 -22.93
C LEU A 141 -16.24 7.76 -24.19
N ASP A 142 -17.21 6.84 -24.29
CA ASP A 142 -17.55 6.11 -25.52
C ASP A 142 -16.40 5.40 -26.25
N GLY A 143 -15.45 4.78 -25.55
CA GLY A 143 -14.40 4.01 -26.22
C GLY A 143 -13.16 4.83 -26.63
N ILE A 144 -13.24 6.17 -26.57
CA ILE A 144 -12.24 7.10 -27.09
C ILE A 144 -11.50 7.79 -25.93
N PRO A 145 -10.15 7.79 -25.90
CA PRO A 145 -9.37 8.54 -24.92
C PRO A 145 -9.74 10.03 -24.94
N SER A 146 -10.26 10.55 -23.84
CA SER A 146 -10.86 11.88 -23.81
C SER A 146 -9.88 13.01 -23.42
N LEU A 147 -8.59 12.72 -23.23
CA LEU A 147 -7.58 13.74 -22.88
C LEU A 147 -7.59 14.94 -23.85
N THR A 148 -8.06 14.74 -25.08
CA THR A 148 -8.27 15.78 -26.11
C THR A 148 -9.72 16.13 -26.42
N ASN A 149 -10.72 15.43 -25.83
CA ASN A 149 -12.13 15.48 -26.24
C ASN A 149 -13.11 15.82 -25.10
N GLY A 150 -12.64 16.45 -24.02
CA GLY A 150 -13.53 17.05 -23.01
C GLY A 150 -14.03 16.12 -21.91
N GLY A 151 -13.30 15.04 -21.61
CA GLY A 151 -13.56 14.33 -20.36
C GLY A 151 -13.16 15.15 -19.14
N ILE A 152 -13.66 14.71 -17.99
CA ILE A 152 -13.42 15.38 -16.71
C ILE A 152 -11.99 15.06 -16.29
N PRO A 153 -11.14 16.07 -16.04
CA PRO A 153 -9.76 15.84 -15.64
C PRO A 153 -9.69 15.36 -14.19
N PHE A 154 -8.78 14.43 -13.95
CA PHE A 154 -8.45 13.90 -12.63
C PHE A 154 -6.94 13.96 -12.41
N THR A 155 -6.53 14.21 -11.18
CA THR A 155 -5.13 14.08 -10.75
C THR A 155 -5.05 13.00 -9.68
N LEU A 156 -4.28 11.95 -9.95
CA LEU A 156 -3.96 10.91 -8.97
C LEU A 156 -2.56 11.13 -8.42
N THR A 157 -2.41 11.18 -7.12
CA THR A 157 -1.11 11.18 -6.44
C THR A 157 -0.93 9.89 -5.66
N ILE A 158 0.20 9.22 -5.86
CA ILE A 158 0.63 8.02 -5.14
C ILE A 158 1.91 8.38 -4.39
N ALA A 159 1.88 8.33 -3.07
CA ALA A 159 3.03 8.64 -2.22
C ALA A 159 3.29 7.47 -1.27
N PRO A 160 4.56 7.16 -0.94
CA PRO A 160 4.83 6.25 0.16
C PRO A 160 4.14 6.73 1.43
N GLU A 161 3.42 5.83 2.12
CA GLU A 161 2.96 6.10 3.47
C GLU A 161 4.21 6.46 4.27
N THR A 162 4.14 7.59 4.96
CA THR A 162 5.21 7.97 5.87
C THR A 162 5.12 7.03 7.05
N ALA A 163 5.79 5.88 6.96
CA ALA A 163 5.82 4.92 8.05
C ALA A 163 6.18 5.66 9.33
N ALA A 164 5.34 5.51 10.36
CA ALA A 164 5.67 6.00 11.68
C ALA A 164 6.98 5.33 12.09
N THR A 165 8.09 6.06 11.95
CA THR A 165 9.39 5.57 12.37
C THR A 165 9.22 5.25 13.86
N PRO A 166 9.37 3.99 14.30
CA PRO A 166 9.20 3.67 15.70
C PRO A 166 10.05 4.62 16.50
N GLU A 167 9.43 5.41 17.39
CA GLU A 167 10.21 6.40 18.13
C GLU A 167 11.32 5.64 18.86
N PRO A 168 12.58 6.14 18.81
CA PRO A 168 13.71 5.49 19.47
C PRO A 168 13.42 5.14 20.95
N GLY A 169 12.54 5.92 21.60
CA GLY A 169 12.09 5.71 22.97
C GLY A 169 11.32 4.39 23.18
N THR A 170 10.53 3.92 22.23
CA THR A 170 9.70 2.71 22.39
C THR A 170 10.56 1.44 22.37
N LEU A 171 11.55 1.39 21.47
CA LEU A 171 12.53 0.31 21.42
C LEU A 171 13.41 0.30 22.67
N LEU A 172 13.84 1.47 23.13
CA LEU A 172 14.60 1.62 24.36
C LEU A 172 13.80 1.18 25.59
N LEU A 173 12.51 1.54 25.66
CA LEU A 173 11.62 1.17 26.76
C LEU A 173 11.41 -0.35 26.82
N ILE A 174 11.20 -1.02 25.68
CA ILE A 174 11.08 -2.48 25.62
C ILE A 174 12.39 -3.16 26.06
N ALA A 175 13.53 -2.65 25.59
CA ALA A 175 14.84 -3.17 25.98
C ALA A 175 15.09 -3.04 27.49
N ILE A 176 14.82 -1.86 28.07
CA ILE A 176 14.97 -1.60 29.51
C ILE A 176 13.97 -2.42 30.33
N GLY A 177 12.71 -2.49 29.90
CA GLY A 177 11.67 -3.28 30.54
C GLY A 177 11.99 -4.77 30.59
N GLY A 178 12.50 -5.32 29.47
CA GLY A 178 12.96 -6.70 29.40
C GLY A 178 14.12 -7.01 30.35
N LEU A 179 15.12 -6.11 30.42
CA LEU A 179 16.23 -6.23 31.37
C LEU A 179 15.75 -6.19 32.83
N GLY A 180 14.79 -5.31 33.15
CA GLY A 180 14.17 -5.22 34.47
C GLY A 180 13.51 -6.53 34.89
N LEU A 181 12.75 -7.17 33.99
CA LEU A 181 12.08 -8.44 34.27
C LEU A 181 13.07 -9.59 34.49
N ILE A 182 14.14 -9.67 33.69
CA ILE A 182 15.18 -10.70 33.84
C ILE A 182 15.88 -10.58 35.21
N THR A 183 16.20 -9.35 35.64
CA THR A 183 16.84 -9.12 36.94
C THR A 183 15.91 -9.44 38.12
N ALA A 184 14.61 -9.11 38.02
CA ALA A 184 13.62 -9.46 39.03
C ALA A 184 13.42 -10.98 39.14
N ALA A 185 13.32 -11.68 38.01
CA ALA A 185 13.17 -13.14 37.97
C ALA A 185 14.38 -13.86 38.58
N ARG A 186 15.61 -13.38 38.31
CA ARG A 186 16.83 -13.92 38.93
C ARG A 186 16.84 -13.76 40.44
N ARG A 187 16.45 -12.60 40.98
CA ARG A 187 16.38 -12.38 42.43
C ARG A 187 15.44 -13.38 43.11
N ARG A 188 14.30 -13.69 42.47
CA ARG A 188 13.28 -14.58 43.02
C ARG A 188 13.69 -16.05 43.06
N MET A 189 14.61 -16.48 42.20
CA MET A 189 15.12 -17.87 42.16
C MET A 189 16.34 -18.10 43.08
N SER A 190 16.92 -17.05 43.64
CA SER A 190 18.08 -17.11 44.55
C SER A 190 17.69 -17.01 46.04
N VAL A 191 16.39 -17.01 46.33
CA VAL A 191 15.80 -17.11 47.67
C VAL A 191 15.12 -18.47 47.77
#